data_AF-A0A832S7D2-F1
#
_entry.id   AF-A0A832S7D2-F1
#
_cell.length_a   1.000
_cell.length_b   1.000
_cell.length_c   1.000
_cell.angle_alpha   90.00
_cell.angle_beta   90.00
_cell.angle_gamma   90.00
#
_symmetry.space_group_name_H-M   'P 1'
#
loop_
_entity.id
_entity.type
_entity.pdbx_description
1 polymer ?
#
loop_
_entity_poly.entity_id
_entity_poly.type
_entity_poly.pdbx_seq_one_letter_code
_entity_poly.pdbx_strand_id
1 'polypeptide(L)'
;MFEGESTILKTRKERDSLGELEVPEAAYYGIQTQRALCNFPVSGHRQRPDFIRAYVLVKKAAAFANMELGVLDQDRGNAIIAATDDVLANLAGRYSDQFPVDIFQAGAGTSSNMNINEVLANRALELLGRNRGNYGFLSPNDHVNMAQSTNDTFPAASCIAIIFAADRLLGVLSSLSDAF
;
A
#
# COMPACT_ATOMS: atom_id res chain seq x y z
N MET A 1 36.26 19.86 -7.78
CA MET A 1 36.49 18.60 -7.05
C MET A 1 35.36 18.48 -6.03
N PHE A 2 34.23 17.91 -6.43
CA PHE A 2 33.15 17.50 -5.56
C PHE A 2 32.67 16.17 -6.12
N GLU A 3 33.38 15.10 -5.76
CA GLU A 3 32.87 13.75 -5.91
C GLU A 3 31.71 13.64 -4.92
N GLY A 4 30.48 13.73 -5.44
CA GLY A 4 29.31 13.37 -4.65
C GLY A 4 29.41 11.88 -4.36
N GLU A 5 29.62 11.52 -3.10
CA GLU A 5 29.49 10.15 -2.64
C GLU A 5 28.11 9.62 -3.04
N SER A 6 28.08 8.77 -4.07
CA SER A 6 26.93 7.94 -4.35
C SER A 6 26.81 6.97 -3.18
N THR A 7 26.01 7.32 -2.17
CA THR A 7 25.58 6.35 -1.15
C THR A 7 24.90 5.22 -1.90
N ILE A 8 25.60 4.09 -2.02
CA ILE A 8 25.04 2.85 -2.55
C ILE A 8 23.88 2.48 -1.62
N LEU A 9 22.65 2.78 -2.05
CA LEU A 9 21.45 2.34 -1.35
C LEU A 9 21.50 0.82 -1.30
N LYS A 10 21.55 0.25 -0.09
CA LYS A 10 21.47 -1.20 0.07
C LYS A 10 20.16 -1.68 -0.54
N THR A 11 20.22 -2.78 -1.28
CA THR A 11 19.07 -3.40 -1.93
C THR A 11 18.87 -4.82 -1.41
N ARG A 12 17.64 -5.31 -1.54
CA ARG A 12 17.28 -6.73 -1.41
C ARG A 12 16.79 -7.23 -2.75
N LYS A 13 17.12 -8.47 -3.10
CA LYS A 13 16.57 -9.12 -4.29
C LYS A 13 15.22 -9.73 -3.98
N GLU A 14 14.25 -9.43 -4.82
CA GLU A 14 12.94 -10.07 -4.82
C GLU A 14 12.69 -10.74 -6.17
N ARG A 15 11.75 -11.70 -6.19
CA ARG A 15 11.38 -12.45 -7.40
C ARG A 15 9.87 -12.50 -7.55
N ASP A 16 9.39 -12.18 -8.74
CA ASP A 16 8.01 -12.39 -9.18
C ASP A 16 7.97 -13.25 -10.46
N SER A 17 6.82 -13.33 -11.11
CA SER A 17 6.64 -14.09 -12.35
C SER A 17 7.45 -13.55 -13.54
N LEU A 18 7.86 -12.29 -13.50
CA LEU A 18 8.66 -11.63 -14.55
C LEU A 18 10.17 -11.74 -14.30
N GLY A 19 10.58 -12.34 -13.18
CA GLY A 19 11.98 -12.58 -12.82
C GLY A 19 12.38 -11.85 -11.54
N GLU A 20 13.67 -11.57 -11.42
CA GLU A 20 14.25 -10.91 -10.25
C GLU A 20 14.42 -9.41 -10.48
N LEU A 21 14.34 -8.63 -9.39
CA LEU A 21 14.64 -7.21 -9.38
C LEU A 21 15.20 -6.80 -8.02
N GLU A 22 16.03 -5.78 -8.01
CA GLU A 22 16.51 -5.16 -6.78
C GLU A 22 15.51 -4.13 -6.27
N VAL A 23 15.18 -4.23 -4.98
CA VAL A 23 14.30 -3.30 -4.26
C VAL A 23 15.11 -2.66 -3.13
N PRO A 24 15.00 -1.36 -2.86
CA PRO A 24 15.71 -0.72 -1.75
C PRO A 24 15.43 -1.45 -0.42
N GLU A 25 16.47 -1.75 0.36
CA GLU A 25 16.34 -2.48 1.62
C GLU A 25 15.40 -1.76 2.61
N ALA A 26 15.48 -0.43 2.62
CA ALA A 26 14.65 0.45 3.44
C ALA A 26 13.18 0.59 2.96
N ALA A 27 12.83 0.11 1.77
CA ALA A 27 11.46 0.17 1.26
C ALA A 27 10.56 -0.90 1.89
N TYR A 28 9.32 -0.53 2.22
CA TYR A 28 8.23 -1.43 2.55
C TYR A 28 7.53 -1.99 1.33
N TYR A 29 7.51 -1.26 0.22
CA TYR A 29 7.01 -1.80 -1.04
C TYR A 29 7.94 -2.88 -1.59
N GLY A 30 7.45 -3.70 -2.52
CA GLY A 30 8.16 -4.85 -3.08
C GLY A 30 8.41 -4.72 -4.58
N ILE A 31 8.72 -5.86 -5.19
CA ILE A 31 9.11 -5.96 -6.60
C ILE A 31 8.06 -5.44 -7.58
N GLN A 32 6.76 -5.67 -7.35
CA GLN A 32 5.75 -5.24 -8.31
C GLN A 32 5.60 -3.71 -8.29
N THR A 33 5.72 -3.10 -7.11
CA THR A 33 5.83 -1.64 -7.01
C THR A 33 7.08 -1.12 -7.69
N GLN A 34 8.23 -1.76 -7.45
CA GLN A 34 9.48 -1.35 -8.08
C GLN A 34 9.41 -1.43 -9.61
N ARG A 35 8.75 -2.45 -10.16
CA ARG A 35 8.47 -2.53 -11.61
C ARG A 35 7.53 -1.42 -12.07
N ALA A 36 6.48 -1.11 -11.31
CA ALA A 36 5.57 -0.02 -11.64
C ALA A 36 6.30 1.34 -11.71
N LEU A 37 7.27 1.58 -10.82
CA LEU A 37 8.12 2.77 -10.85
C LEU A 37 8.98 2.84 -12.12
N CYS A 38 9.51 1.70 -12.56
CA CYS A 38 10.28 1.63 -13.82
C CYS A 38 9.38 1.80 -15.06
N ASN A 39 8.15 1.28 -15.01
CA ASN A 39 7.23 1.26 -16.15
C ASN A 39 6.50 2.59 -16.35
N PHE A 40 6.22 3.34 -15.28
CA PHE A 40 5.34 4.50 -15.33
C PHE A 40 5.96 5.80 -14.75
N PRO A 41 7.13 6.26 -15.21
CA PRO A 41 7.68 7.56 -14.83
C PRO A 41 7.00 8.70 -15.61
N VAL A 42 5.70 8.94 -15.35
CA VAL A 42 4.88 9.83 -16.19
C VAL A 42 4.84 11.27 -15.68
N SER A 43 4.37 11.49 -14.44
CA SER A 43 4.08 12.83 -13.92
C SER A 43 4.78 13.15 -12.60
N GLY A 44 5.17 12.11 -11.84
CA GLY A 44 5.66 12.26 -10.47
C GLY A 44 4.55 12.49 -9.45
N HIS A 45 3.28 12.56 -9.86
CA HIS A 45 2.15 12.65 -8.94
C HIS A 45 1.82 11.28 -8.36
N ARG A 46 1.75 11.22 -7.03
CA ARG A 46 1.39 10.01 -6.27
C ARG A 46 -0.08 10.00 -5.91
N GLN A 47 -0.57 8.83 -5.51
CA GLN A 47 -1.93 8.69 -4.99
C GLN A 47 -2.18 9.61 -3.79
N ARG A 48 -3.39 10.17 -3.71
CA ARG A 48 -3.77 11.04 -2.59
C ARG A 48 -3.80 10.25 -1.28
N PRO A 49 -3.44 10.85 -0.14
CA PRO A 49 -3.50 10.19 1.17
C PRO A 49 -4.87 9.57 1.50
N ASP A 50 -5.98 10.22 1.11
CA ASP A 50 -7.33 9.66 1.34
C ASP A 50 -7.56 8.36 0.57
N PHE A 51 -7.02 8.25 -0.64
CA PHE A 51 -7.13 7.04 -1.44
C PHE A 51 -6.35 5.90 -0.78
N ILE A 52 -5.12 6.17 -0.34
CA ILE A 52 -4.30 5.18 0.37
C ILE A 52 -5.00 4.76 1.66
N ARG A 53 -5.52 5.73 2.44
CA ARG A 53 -6.28 5.48 3.67
C ARG A 53 -7.48 4.57 3.42
N ALA A 54 -8.29 4.90 2.42
CA ALA A 54 -9.46 4.11 2.03
C ALA A 54 -9.08 2.68 1.64
N TYR A 55 -8.01 2.52 0.86
CA TYR A 55 -7.55 1.22 0.41
C TYR A 55 -7.01 0.36 1.56
N VAL A 56 -6.25 0.96 2.47
CA VAL A 56 -5.76 0.26 3.68
C VAL A 56 -6.93 -0.21 4.55
N LEU A 57 -8.01 0.58 4.65
CA LEU A 57 -9.24 0.15 5.34
C LEU A 57 -9.93 -1.03 4.63
N VAL A 58 -9.95 -1.06 3.29
CA VAL A 58 -10.44 -2.22 2.52
C VAL A 58 -9.62 -3.47 2.86
N LYS A 59 -8.29 -3.36 2.91
CA LYS A 59 -7.40 -4.48 3.29
C LYS A 59 -7.63 -4.95 4.73
N LYS A 60 -7.85 -4.02 5.65
CA LYS A 60 -8.20 -4.35 7.04
C LYS A 60 -9.50 -5.15 7.12
N ALA A 61 -10.54 -4.68 6.43
CA ALA A 61 -11.84 -5.35 6.40
C ALA A 61 -11.75 -6.75 5.77
N ALA A 62 -11.01 -6.90 4.69
CA ALA A 62 -10.80 -8.20 4.04
C ALA A 62 -10.03 -9.17 4.94
N ALA A 63 -8.96 -8.72 5.60
CA ALA A 63 -8.22 -9.56 6.55
C ALA A 63 -9.11 -10.04 7.70
N PHE A 64 -9.92 -9.13 8.27
CA PHE A 64 -10.87 -9.47 9.32
C PHE A 64 -11.91 -10.52 8.85
N ALA A 65 -12.55 -10.30 7.70
CA ALA A 65 -13.53 -11.24 7.15
C ALA A 65 -12.91 -12.62 6.84
N ASN A 66 -11.70 -12.65 6.28
CA ASN A 66 -11.00 -13.90 5.98
C ASN A 66 -10.61 -14.67 7.25
N MET A 67 -10.29 -13.98 8.35
CA MET A 67 -10.05 -14.61 9.65
C MET A 67 -11.34 -15.17 10.25
N GLU A 68 -12.47 -14.45 10.16
CA GLU A 68 -13.77 -14.95 10.63
C GLU A 68 -14.22 -16.19 9.87
N LEU A 69 -13.95 -16.25 8.56
CA LEU A 69 -14.23 -17.42 7.72
C LEU A 69 -13.22 -18.57 7.92
N GLY A 70 -12.15 -18.36 8.70
CA GLY A 70 -11.12 -19.37 8.98
C GLY A 70 -10.21 -19.70 7.80
N VAL A 71 -10.25 -18.91 6.72
CA VAL A 71 -9.40 -19.11 5.53
C VAL A 71 -8.05 -18.39 5.66
N LEU A 72 -7.95 -17.41 6.56
CA LEU A 72 -6.71 -16.77 6.97
C LEU A 72 -6.43 -17.10 8.44
N ASP A 73 -5.23 -17.59 8.73
CA ASP A 73 -4.85 -17.93 10.11
C ASP A 73 -4.76 -16.68 11.00
N GLN A 74 -4.99 -16.91 12.30
CA GLN A 74 -5.08 -15.84 13.29
C GLN A 74 -3.75 -15.08 13.45
N ASP A 75 -2.61 -15.75 13.32
CA ASP A 75 -1.29 -15.11 13.53
C ASP A 75 -1.01 -14.09 12.41
N ARG A 76 -1.11 -14.53 11.15
CA ARG A 76 -0.94 -13.65 9.98
C ARG A 76 -2.02 -12.60 9.89
N GLY A 77 -3.27 -12.97 10.11
CA GLY A 77 -4.40 -12.05 10.02
C GLY A 77 -4.31 -10.92 11.05
N ASN A 78 -4.00 -11.22 12.31
CA ASN A 78 -3.80 -10.20 13.34
C ASN A 78 -2.59 -9.29 13.02
N ALA A 79 -1.51 -9.85 12.48
CA ALA A 79 -0.35 -9.04 12.05
C ALA A 79 -0.70 -8.11 10.88
N ILE A 80 -1.52 -8.54 9.92
CA ILE A 80 -2.01 -7.70 8.82
C ILE A 80 -2.89 -6.57 9.37
N ILE A 81 -3.83 -6.88 10.28
CA ILE A 81 -4.68 -5.87 10.93
C ILE A 81 -3.82 -4.84 11.68
N ALA A 82 -2.85 -5.29 12.49
CA ALA A 82 -1.93 -4.40 13.19
C ALA A 82 -1.07 -3.56 12.23
N ALA A 83 -0.63 -4.13 11.10
CA ALA A 83 0.06 -3.39 10.06
C ALA A 83 -0.83 -2.31 9.42
N THR A 84 -2.11 -2.61 9.15
CA THR A 84 -3.05 -1.60 8.64
C THR A 84 -3.23 -0.44 9.62
N ASP A 85 -3.35 -0.73 10.92
CA ASP A 85 -3.49 0.30 11.94
C ASP A 85 -2.24 1.17 12.06
N ASP A 86 -1.05 0.58 12.00
CA ASP A 86 0.21 1.34 12.01
C ASP A 86 0.35 2.22 10.76
N VAL A 87 0.02 1.72 9.58
CA VAL A 87 0.03 2.52 8.34
C VAL A 87 -0.96 3.68 8.42
N LEU A 88 -2.19 3.43 8.90
CA LEU A 88 -3.22 4.46 9.03
C LEU A 88 -2.81 5.56 10.02
N ALA A 89 -2.18 5.19 11.14
CA ALA A 89 -1.71 6.13 12.15
C ALA A 89 -0.51 6.97 11.68
N ASN A 90 0.34 6.42 10.81
CA ASN A 90 1.63 7.01 10.44
C ASN A 90 1.75 7.35 8.94
N LEU A 91 0.61 7.51 8.24
CA LEU A 91 0.57 7.70 6.78
C LEU A 91 1.35 8.94 6.31
N ALA A 92 1.21 10.06 7.01
CA ALA A 92 1.92 11.31 6.69
C ALA A 92 3.37 11.36 7.22
N GLY A 93 3.79 10.35 7.99
CA GLY A 93 5.12 10.26 8.58
C GLY A 93 5.93 9.14 7.93
N ARG A 94 6.13 8.06 8.71
CA ARG A 94 6.95 6.89 8.35
C ARG A 94 6.61 6.27 6.98
N TYR A 95 5.36 6.39 6.53
CA TYR A 95 4.90 5.76 5.29
C TYR A 95 4.74 6.74 4.11
N SER A 96 5.14 8.00 4.27
CA SER A 96 4.93 9.07 3.27
C SER A 96 5.60 8.82 1.91
N ASP A 97 6.66 8.03 1.87
CA ASP A 97 7.42 7.65 0.67
C ASP A 97 7.17 6.20 0.22
N GLN A 98 6.32 5.46 0.94
CA GLN A 98 6.11 4.02 0.72
C GLN A 98 5.02 3.72 -0.33
N PHE A 99 4.33 4.75 -0.81
CA PHE A 99 3.33 4.66 -1.89
C PHE A 99 3.74 5.47 -3.13
N PRO A 100 4.86 5.12 -3.80
CA PRO A 100 5.47 5.96 -4.82
C PRO A 100 4.84 5.84 -6.22
N VAL A 101 3.91 4.91 -6.44
CA VAL A 101 3.31 4.65 -7.76
C VAL A 101 2.61 5.89 -8.31
N ASP A 102 2.89 6.20 -9.57
CA ASP A 102 2.28 7.33 -10.29
C ASP A 102 0.77 7.12 -10.48
N ILE A 103 0.00 8.21 -10.42
CA ILE A 103 -1.44 8.17 -10.67
C ILE A 103 -1.78 7.75 -12.11
N PHE A 104 -0.89 8.01 -13.07
CA PHE A 104 -1.05 7.64 -14.48
C PHE A 104 -0.50 6.23 -14.81
N GLN A 105 -0.49 5.34 -13.83
CA GLN A 105 -0.15 3.93 -14.04
C GLN A 105 -1.08 3.24 -15.07
N ALA A 106 -0.56 2.25 -15.79
CA ALA A 106 -1.40 1.32 -16.54
C ALA A 106 -1.89 0.16 -15.67
N GLY A 107 -2.85 -0.62 -16.17
CA GLY A 107 -3.33 -1.85 -15.51
C GLY A 107 -4.48 -1.66 -14.53
N ALA A 108 -5.34 -0.66 -14.76
CA ALA A 108 -6.59 -0.45 -14.01
C ALA A 108 -6.43 -0.39 -12.48
N GLY A 109 -5.32 0.16 -12.00
CA GLY A 109 -5.03 0.30 -10.57
C GLY A 109 -4.28 -0.86 -9.93
N THR A 110 -3.85 -1.85 -10.72
CA THR A 110 -3.16 -3.04 -10.20
C THR A 110 -1.85 -2.68 -9.50
N SER A 111 -1.10 -1.70 -10.01
CA SER A 111 0.14 -1.26 -9.37
C SER A 111 -0.13 -0.62 -8.01
N SER A 112 -1.22 0.15 -7.87
CA SER A 112 -1.64 0.67 -6.56
C SER A 112 -2.10 -0.44 -5.60
N ASN A 113 -2.89 -1.41 -6.07
CA ASN A 113 -3.30 -2.55 -5.22
C ASN A 113 -2.08 -3.29 -4.67
N MET A 114 -1.14 -3.63 -5.57
CA MET A 114 0.05 -4.38 -5.20
C MET A 114 1.01 -3.58 -4.34
N ASN A 115 1.13 -2.27 -4.57
CA ASN A 115 1.89 -1.41 -3.68
C ASN A 115 1.38 -1.44 -2.24
N ILE A 116 0.06 -1.37 -2.06
CA ILE A 116 -0.53 -1.46 -0.73
C ILE A 116 -0.34 -2.86 -0.14
N ASN A 117 -0.55 -3.91 -0.93
CA ASN A 117 -0.36 -5.29 -0.48
C ASN A 117 1.07 -5.54 0.00
N GLU A 118 2.08 -5.10 -0.76
CA GLU A 118 3.49 -5.27 -0.43
C GLU A 118 3.89 -4.49 0.82
N VAL A 119 3.45 -3.22 0.94
CA VAL A 119 3.73 -2.41 2.12
C VAL A 119 3.15 -3.04 3.39
N LEU A 120 1.89 -3.47 3.34
CA LEU A 120 1.22 -4.11 4.47
C LEU A 120 1.84 -5.47 4.80
N ALA A 121 2.20 -6.27 3.80
CA ALA A 121 2.85 -7.56 4.00
C ALA A 121 4.19 -7.41 4.71
N ASN A 122 5.04 -6.49 4.22
CA ASN A 122 6.34 -6.24 4.83
C ASN A 122 6.23 -5.64 6.22
N ARG A 123 5.22 -4.79 6.46
CA ARG A 123 5.00 -4.28 7.82
C ARG A 123 4.51 -5.36 8.76
N ALA A 124 3.62 -6.24 8.33
CA ALA A 124 3.16 -7.38 9.11
C ALA A 124 4.32 -8.36 9.41
N LEU A 125 5.21 -8.60 8.44
CA LEU A 125 6.42 -9.40 8.66
C LEU A 125 7.32 -8.82 9.75
N GLU A 126 7.57 -7.51 9.74
CA GLU A 126 8.34 -6.86 10.80
C GLU A 126 7.71 -7.01 12.18
N LEU A 127 6.38 -6.86 12.27
CA LEU A 127 5.64 -7.03 13.53
C LEU A 127 5.77 -8.47 14.07
N LEU A 128 5.96 -9.44 13.17
CA LEU A 128 6.21 -10.84 13.51
C LEU A 128 7.70 -11.16 13.69
N GLY A 129 8.57 -10.16 13.73
CA GLY A 129 10.02 -10.34 13.90
C GLY A 129 10.72 -10.96 12.69
N ARG A 130 10.12 -10.85 11.49
CA ARG A 130 10.64 -11.40 10.24
C ARG A 130 11.19 -10.28 9.34
N ASN A 131 12.14 -10.67 8.50
CA ASN A 131 12.70 -9.76 7.51
C ASN A 131 11.67 -9.46 6.40
N ARG A 132 11.74 -8.24 5.87
CA ARG A 132 11.01 -7.84 4.66
C ARG A 132 11.37 -8.76 3.49
N GLY A 133 10.41 -9.02 2.61
CA GLY A 133 10.55 -9.95 1.48
C GLY A 133 10.39 -11.43 1.85
N ASN A 134 10.13 -11.77 3.12
CA ASN A 134 9.83 -13.16 3.53
C ASN A 134 8.38 -13.55 3.16
N TYR A 135 8.08 -13.50 1.86
CA TYR A 135 6.75 -13.75 1.31
C TYR A 135 6.34 -15.22 1.33
N GLY A 136 7.29 -16.14 1.51
CA GLY A 136 6.98 -17.54 1.81
C GLY A 136 6.26 -17.70 3.16
N PHE A 137 6.49 -16.79 4.11
CA PHE A 137 5.71 -16.74 5.34
C PHE A 137 4.45 -15.90 5.16
N LEU A 138 4.53 -14.66 4.69
CA LEU A 138 3.38 -13.77 4.51
C LEU A 138 3.45 -13.10 3.12
N SER A 139 2.74 -13.71 2.17
CA SER A 139 2.61 -13.27 0.78
C SER A 139 1.67 -12.07 0.61
N PRO A 140 2.08 -11.02 -0.14
CA PRO A 140 1.20 -9.92 -0.55
C PRO A 140 -0.04 -10.39 -1.30
N ASN A 141 0.08 -11.44 -2.13
CA ASN A 141 -1.04 -11.96 -2.90
C ASN A 141 -1.89 -12.93 -2.09
N ASP A 142 -1.26 -13.94 -1.49
CA ASP A 142 -2.00 -15.07 -0.92
C ASP A 142 -2.59 -14.77 0.45
N HIS A 143 -2.09 -13.74 1.15
CA HIS A 143 -2.59 -13.36 2.47
C HIS A 143 -3.21 -11.95 2.48
N VAL A 144 -2.45 -10.91 2.08
CA VAL A 144 -2.98 -9.53 2.13
C VAL A 144 -4.06 -9.29 1.08
N ASN A 145 -3.90 -9.89 -0.11
CA ASN A 145 -4.87 -9.84 -1.19
C ASN A 145 -5.79 -11.07 -1.25
N MET A 146 -5.87 -11.86 -0.16
CA MET A 146 -6.72 -13.05 -0.10
C MET A 146 -8.18 -12.69 -0.39
N ALA A 147 -8.81 -13.48 -1.27
CA ALA A 147 -10.20 -13.34 -1.72
C ALA A 147 -10.54 -11.98 -2.37
N GLN A 148 -9.54 -11.29 -2.91
CA GLN A 148 -9.69 -9.96 -3.52
C GLN A 148 -9.08 -9.92 -4.92
N SER A 149 -9.56 -9.00 -5.75
CA SER A 149 -8.92 -8.57 -7.00
C SER A 149 -8.81 -7.05 -7.02
N THR A 150 -7.90 -6.53 -7.84
CA THR A 150 -7.85 -5.08 -8.11
C THR A 150 -9.22 -4.57 -8.60
N ASN A 151 -9.96 -5.40 -9.35
CA ASN A 151 -11.19 -5.01 -10.01
C ASN A 151 -12.36 -4.74 -9.04
N ASP A 152 -12.31 -5.28 -7.82
CA ASP A 152 -13.23 -4.97 -6.73
C ASP A 152 -12.60 -3.99 -5.72
N THR A 153 -11.34 -4.17 -5.33
CA THR A 153 -10.74 -3.36 -4.27
C THR A 153 -10.43 -1.93 -4.70
N PHE A 154 -9.99 -1.71 -5.94
CA PHE A 154 -9.69 -0.37 -6.44
C PHE A 154 -10.94 0.53 -6.55
N PRO A 155 -12.05 0.09 -7.17
CA PRO A 155 -13.27 0.90 -7.17
C PRO A 155 -13.86 1.06 -5.76
N ALA A 156 -13.83 0.04 -4.91
CA ALA A 156 -14.30 0.17 -3.52
C ALA A 156 -13.52 1.25 -2.74
N ALA A 157 -12.19 1.22 -2.81
CA ALA A 157 -11.33 2.22 -2.19
C ALA A 157 -11.57 3.62 -2.79
N SER A 158 -11.79 3.71 -4.10
CA SER A 158 -12.11 4.97 -4.77
C SER A 158 -13.42 5.59 -4.24
N CYS A 159 -14.48 4.80 -4.10
CA CYS A 159 -15.75 5.26 -3.54
C CYS A 159 -15.58 5.77 -2.09
N ILE A 160 -14.86 5.04 -1.25
CA ILE A 160 -14.60 5.44 0.14
C ILE A 160 -13.76 6.74 0.18
N ALA A 161 -12.75 6.87 -0.68
CA ALA A 161 -11.93 8.09 -0.76
C ALA A 161 -12.74 9.31 -1.20
N ILE A 162 -13.70 9.12 -2.11
CA ILE A 162 -14.65 10.16 -2.53
C ILE A 162 -15.53 10.59 -1.35
N ILE A 163 -16.01 9.65 -0.53
CA ILE A 163 -16.79 9.96 0.68
C ILE A 163 -15.95 10.84 1.64
N PHE A 164 -14.70 10.47 1.91
CA PHE A 164 -13.81 11.30 2.75
C PHE A 164 -13.60 12.71 2.18
N ALA A 165 -13.49 12.84 0.86
CA ALA A 165 -13.36 14.13 0.20
C ALA A 165 -14.66 14.94 0.25
N ALA A 166 -15.80 14.29 0.07
CA ALA A 166 -17.12 14.90 0.13
C ALA A 166 -17.42 15.46 1.52
N ASP A 167 -17.11 14.73 2.60
CA ASP A 167 -17.32 15.20 3.97
C ASP A 167 -16.59 16.52 4.25
N ARG A 168 -15.34 16.65 3.80
CA ARG A 168 -14.58 17.91 3.93
C ARG A 168 -15.15 19.03 3.07
N LEU A 169 -15.55 18.72 1.83
CA LEU A 169 -16.17 19.70 0.94
C LEU A 169 -17.46 20.25 1.55
N LEU A 170 -18.32 19.36 2.07
CA LEU A 170 -19.58 19.74 2.71
C LEU A 170 -19.35 20.60 3.95
N GLY A 171 -18.33 20.29 4.76
CA GLY A 171 -17.97 21.14 5.91
C GLY A 171 -17.59 22.57 5.50
N VAL A 172 -16.76 22.72 4.46
CA VAL A 172 -16.37 24.04 3.94
C VAL A 172 -17.56 24.78 3.32
N LEU A 173 -18.42 24.08 2.56
CA LEU A 173 -19.62 24.67 1.98
C LEU A 173 -20.61 25.14 3.04
N SER A 174 -20.82 24.37 4.11
CA SER A 174 -21.65 24.78 5.25
C SER A 174 -21.10 26.05 5.87
N SER A 175 -19.79 26.09 6.12
CA SER A 175 -19.13 27.25 6.74
C SER A 175 -19.25 28.51 5.87
N LEU A 176 -19.20 28.36 4.55
CA LEU A 176 -19.43 29.45 3.61
C LEU A 176 -20.89 29.90 3.62
N SER A 177 -21.83 28.96 3.63
CA SER A 177 -23.27 29.25 3.66
C SER A 177 -23.69 29.96 4.95
N ASP A 178 -23.08 29.64 6.09
CA ASP A 178 -23.38 30.26 7.37
C ASP A 178 -22.83 31.70 7.48
N ALA A 179 -21.87 32.07 6.61
CA ALA A 179 -21.23 33.39 6.61
C ALA A 179 -21.94 34.44 5.73
N PHE A 180 -22.85 34.02 4.84
CA PHE A 180 -23.64 34.88 3.95
C PHE A 180 -25.11 34.92 4.37
#